data_AF-A0AAE0CAW2-F1
#
_entry.id   AF-A0AAE0CAW2-F1
#
_cell.length_a   1.000
_cell.length_b   1.000
_cell.length_c   1.000
_cell.angle_alpha   90.00
_cell.angle_beta   90.00
_cell.angle_gamma   90.00
#
_symmetry.space_group_name_H-M   'P 1'
#
loop_
_entity.id
_entity.type
_entity.pdbx_description
1 polymer ?
#
loop_
_entity_poly.entity_id
_entity_poly.type
_entity_poly.pdbx_seq_one_letter_code
_entity_poly.pdbx_strand_id
1 'polypeptide(L)'
;MSWTNVRVLPRSSKWIYEEMEGFFQETDETVKIAIRVAKKKLESSSLLKLGWGSKRNKKSEVGREDKEKYRILCVTVKRSSTTHAYKAKLHSVKQNENEQKGRKPTYTVRETWKLKHLLRVEAASSHGSSSLDFAMTFDNKNATETLCWTACSEEERDCFSAIILHLCRKYLEISPEVEGIDTTVLQDTIAETAVTPGAPGADELESTLVSDKDEKEIEKLLQEYGMDLCKAANFEETLRDEIAALEGANVHALLECHQEHHKVLELVKSAQVNLDDLEQWLMIFSVKLTHMRKDIDTIESRNNRLELQARNNAALLRALTTLVDHLVLPESIVAILSEPNLDVAAVGDAPLRQTLDAANQLCIKLERLDDTAFVPTSAQ
;
A
#
# COMPACT_ATOMS: atom_id res chain seq x y z
N MET A 1 -14.82 -32.83 14.07
CA MET A 1 -13.53 -33.54 14.18
C MET A 1 -12.53 -32.60 14.82
N SER A 2 -12.12 -32.95 16.03
CA SER A 2 -11.28 -32.17 16.95
C SER A 2 -9.86 -32.02 16.39
N TRP A 3 -9.37 -30.79 16.33
CA TRP A 3 -7.97 -30.48 16.06
C TRP A 3 -7.13 -30.79 17.29
N THR A 4 -6.84 -32.06 17.50
CA THR A 4 -5.80 -32.50 18.42
C THR A 4 -4.66 -33.06 17.58
N ASN A 5 -3.48 -32.46 17.71
CA ASN A 5 -2.20 -32.85 17.10
C ASN A 5 -1.86 -32.22 15.74
N VAL A 6 -1.56 -30.93 15.75
CA VAL A 6 -0.40 -30.42 14.98
C VAL A 6 0.72 -30.26 16.01
N ARG A 7 1.39 -31.36 16.36
CA ARG A 7 2.48 -31.39 17.34
C ARG A 7 3.78 -31.78 16.65
N VAL A 8 4.30 -30.85 15.86
CA VAL A 8 5.72 -30.85 15.50
C VAL A 8 6.22 -29.44 15.80
N LEU A 9 6.30 -29.09 17.08
CA LEU A 9 7.06 -27.92 17.53
C LEU A 9 8.38 -28.45 18.08
N PRO A 10 9.52 -27.82 17.77
CA PRO A 10 10.79 -28.12 18.42
C PRO A 10 10.62 -28.11 19.95
N ARG A 11 11.24 -29.07 20.65
CA ARG A 11 11.08 -29.24 22.11
C ARG A 11 11.39 -27.95 22.88
N SER A 12 12.24 -27.09 22.33
CA SER A 12 12.62 -25.77 22.85
C SER A 12 11.49 -24.74 22.92
N SER A 13 10.48 -24.83 22.04
CA SER A 13 9.42 -23.82 21.91
C SER A 13 8.08 -24.28 22.51
N LYS A 14 8.00 -25.51 23.04
CA LYS A 14 6.75 -26.08 23.58
C LYS A 14 6.17 -25.29 24.75
N TRP A 15 7.01 -24.84 25.68
CA TRP A 15 6.57 -24.03 26.83
C TRP A 15 6.05 -22.65 26.40
N ILE A 16 6.64 -22.07 25.34
CA ILE A 16 6.20 -20.78 24.77
C ILE A 16 4.79 -20.93 24.18
N TYR A 17 4.53 -22.04 23.49
CA TYR A 17 3.21 -22.34 22.94
C TYR A 17 2.15 -22.45 24.05
N GLU A 18 2.40 -23.24 25.09
CA GLU A 18 1.44 -23.43 26.21
C GLU A 18 1.13 -22.10 26.93
N GLU A 19 2.12 -21.23 27.03
CA GLU A 19 1.98 -19.91 27.66
C GLU A 19 1.20 -18.92 26.78
N MET A 20 1.41 -18.95 25.47
CA MET A 20 0.63 -18.16 24.52
C MET A 20 -0.80 -18.70 24.39
N GLU A 21 -1.00 -20.02 24.44
CA GLU A 21 -2.33 -20.63 24.47
C GLU A 21 -3.12 -20.16 25.69
N GLY A 22 -2.49 -20.10 26.87
CA GLY A 22 -3.09 -19.53 28.07
C GLY A 22 -3.40 -18.02 27.95
N PHE A 23 -2.54 -17.24 27.29
CA PHE A 23 -2.78 -15.81 27.07
C PHE A 23 -3.93 -15.54 26.10
N PHE A 24 -4.00 -16.30 25.01
CA PHE A 24 -5.08 -16.18 24.03
C PHE A 24 -6.32 -16.98 24.40
N GLN A 25 -6.36 -17.73 25.52
CA GLN A 25 -7.52 -18.52 25.94
C GLN A 25 -8.78 -17.67 26.17
N GLU A 26 -8.61 -16.44 26.64
CA GLU A 26 -9.72 -15.47 26.81
C GLU A 26 -10.23 -14.92 25.48
N THR A 27 -9.38 -14.93 24.45
CA THR A 27 -9.77 -14.57 23.10
C THR A 27 -10.25 -15.83 22.37
N ASP A 28 -11.33 -15.74 21.61
CA ASP A 28 -11.81 -16.86 20.76
C ASP A 28 -10.87 -17.12 19.55
N GLU A 29 -9.56 -17.05 19.76
CA GLU A 29 -8.48 -17.22 18.80
C GLU A 29 -7.64 -18.43 19.19
N THR A 30 -7.52 -19.42 18.29
CA THR A 30 -6.70 -20.62 18.53
C THR A 30 -5.27 -20.36 18.11
N VAL A 31 -4.31 -20.53 19.02
CA VAL A 31 -2.87 -20.43 18.71
C VAL A 31 -2.46 -21.67 17.92
N LYS A 32 -1.67 -21.50 16.84
CA LYS A 32 -1.17 -22.61 16.02
C LYS A 32 0.32 -22.83 16.14
N ILE A 33 1.08 -21.75 16.29
CA ILE A 33 2.53 -21.81 16.54
C ILE A 33 2.96 -20.55 17.28
N ALA A 34 3.97 -20.70 18.15
CA ALA A 34 4.65 -19.58 18.78
C ALA A 34 6.17 -19.84 18.82
N ILE A 35 6.96 -18.86 18.40
CA ILE A 35 8.43 -18.92 18.41
C ILE A 35 9.02 -17.67 19.03
N ARG A 36 10.19 -17.79 19.66
CA ARG A 36 10.98 -16.64 20.14
C ARG A 36 11.91 -16.18 19.04
N VAL A 37 11.91 -14.89 18.76
CA VAL A 37 12.72 -14.27 17.72
C VAL A 37 13.39 -12.99 18.20
N ALA A 38 14.51 -12.62 17.60
CA ALA A 38 15.06 -11.27 17.71
C ALA A 38 14.52 -10.42 16.56
N LYS A 39 13.89 -9.28 16.88
CA LYS A 39 13.42 -8.33 15.85
C LYS A 39 14.62 -7.50 15.37
N LYS A 40 14.96 -7.60 14.09
CA LYS A 40 15.94 -6.72 13.44
C LYS A 40 15.23 -5.43 13.03
N LYS A 41 15.85 -4.29 13.33
CA LYS A 41 15.36 -2.99 12.86
C LYS A 41 15.87 -2.82 11.43
N LEU A 42 14.94 -2.72 10.47
CA LEU A 42 15.29 -2.54 9.07
C LEU A 42 15.82 -1.11 8.88
N GLU A 43 17.13 -0.92 8.97
CA GLU A 43 17.78 0.31 8.53
C GLU A 43 17.95 0.22 7.01
N SER A 44 17.57 1.29 6.29
CA SER A 44 17.57 1.37 4.82
C SER A 44 18.92 1.03 4.17
N SER A 45 20.01 0.98 4.94
CA SER A 45 21.37 0.65 4.52
C SER A 45 21.64 -0.87 4.42
N SER A 46 20.95 -1.71 5.20
CA SER A 46 21.17 -3.18 5.21
C SER A 46 20.50 -3.90 4.04
N LEU A 47 19.49 -3.26 3.44
CA LEU A 47 18.84 -3.67 2.19
C LEU A 47 19.82 -3.79 1.02
N LEU A 48 20.87 -2.95 0.99
CA LEU A 48 21.93 -3.03 -0.02
C LEU A 48 22.90 -4.20 0.20
N LYS A 49 23.03 -4.71 1.43
CA LYS A 49 23.90 -5.86 1.73
C LYS A 49 23.23 -7.21 1.46
N LEU A 50 21.90 -7.23 1.39
CA LEU A 50 21.09 -8.44 1.14
C LEU A 50 20.43 -8.46 -0.24
N GLY A 51 20.77 -7.51 -1.12
CA GLY A 51 20.31 -7.51 -2.52
C GLY A 51 18.87 -7.05 -2.76
N TRP A 52 18.24 -6.39 -1.79
CA TRP A 52 16.86 -5.96 -1.88
C TRP A 52 16.77 -4.42 -1.86
N GLY A 53 16.71 -3.75 -3.01
CA GLY A 53 16.18 -2.39 -3.10
C GLY A 53 17.02 -1.33 -3.86
N SER A 54 16.31 -0.56 -4.69
CA SER A 54 16.79 0.53 -5.55
C SER A 54 16.97 1.86 -4.81
N LYS A 55 17.92 2.69 -5.30
CA LYS A 55 18.47 3.92 -4.68
C LYS A 55 17.39 4.96 -4.32
N ARG A 56 17.32 5.34 -3.03
CA ARG A 56 16.98 6.72 -2.61
C ARG A 56 17.81 7.17 -1.41
N ASN A 57 18.31 8.39 -1.54
CA ASN A 57 19.33 9.02 -0.72
C ASN A 57 18.71 9.64 0.56
N LYS A 58 19.22 9.31 1.75
CA LYS A 58 19.03 10.16 2.94
C LYS A 58 20.18 9.99 3.94
N LYS A 59 20.70 11.15 4.37
CA LYS A 59 21.84 11.41 5.26
C LYS A 59 21.87 10.52 6.51
N SER A 60 23.05 10.00 6.81
CA SER A 60 23.46 9.26 8.00
C SER A 60 23.48 10.12 9.27
N GLU A 61 22.82 9.64 10.33
CA GLU A 61 23.17 9.99 11.71
C GLU A 61 23.73 8.72 12.37
N VAL A 62 24.96 8.84 12.86
CA VAL A 62 25.71 7.79 13.55
C VAL A 62 25.32 7.77 15.03
N GLY A 63 25.07 6.57 15.57
CA GLY A 63 25.35 6.28 16.98
C GLY A 63 24.15 5.90 17.83
N ARG A 64 23.84 4.60 17.86
CA ARG A 64 23.40 3.85 19.06
C ARG A 64 23.60 2.37 18.76
N GLU A 65 24.39 1.67 19.57
CA GLU A 65 24.51 0.22 19.50
C GLU A 65 23.12 -0.41 19.71
N ASP A 66 22.59 -1.05 18.67
CA ASP A 66 21.25 -1.61 18.65
C ASP A 66 21.19 -2.88 19.53
N LYS A 67 20.65 -2.75 20.74
CA LYS A 67 20.29 -3.91 21.56
C LYS A 67 19.22 -4.73 20.85
N GLU A 68 19.52 -5.99 20.54
CA GLU A 68 18.57 -6.94 19.98
C GLU A 68 17.33 -7.05 20.86
N LYS A 69 16.16 -6.77 20.29
CA LYS A 69 14.88 -6.82 21.02
C LYS A 69 14.23 -8.17 20.76
N TYR A 70 14.28 -9.04 21.77
CA TYR A 70 13.55 -10.31 21.74
C TYR A 70 12.03 -10.09 21.76
N ARG A 71 11.33 -10.87 20.94
CA ARG A 71 9.88 -10.90 20.75
C ARG A 71 9.42 -12.34 20.62
N ILE A 72 8.17 -12.59 20.98
CA ILE A 72 7.50 -13.87 20.69
C ILE A 72 6.58 -13.61 19.51
N LEU A 73 6.77 -14.33 18.41
CA LEU A 73 5.83 -14.34 17.30
C LEU A 73 4.85 -15.48 17.52
N CYS A 74 3.55 -15.18 17.49
CA CYS A 74 2.52 -16.21 17.53
C CYS A 74 1.53 -16.04 16.38
N VAL A 75 1.11 -17.16 15.81
CA VAL A 75 0.10 -17.20 14.76
C VAL A 75 -1.19 -17.71 15.37
N THR A 76 -2.26 -16.92 15.24
CA THR A 76 -3.59 -17.27 15.73
C THR A 76 -4.56 -17.45 14.57
N VAL A 77 -5.51 -18.36 14.73
CA VAL A 77 -6.58 -18.62 13.77
C VAL A 77 -7.91 -18.51 14.50
N LYS A 78 -8.79 -17.67 13.96
CA LYS A 78 -10.16 -17.48 14.45
C LYS A 78 -11.16 -17.82 13.36
N ARG A 79 -12.23 -18.54 13.70
CA ARG A 79 -13.38 -18.70 12.80
C ARG A 79 -14.28 -17.48 12.91
N SER A 80 -14.57 -16.84 11.78
CA SER A 80 -15.48 -15.70 11.73
C SER A 80 -16.91 -16.18 12.04
N SER A 81 -17.54 -15.63 13.09
CA SER A 81 -18.93 -15.97 13.43
C SER A 81 -19.93 -15.55 12.35
N THR A 82 -19.64 -14.44 11.65
CA THR A 82 -20.53 -13.88 10.62
C THR A 82 -20.42 -14.59 9.27
N THR A 83 -19.20 -14.99 8.87
CA THR A 83 -18.94 -15.46 7.49
C THR A 83 -18.49 -16.92 7.44
N HIS A 84 -18.37 -17.59 8.60
CA HIS A 84 -17.79 -18.92 8.78
C HIS A 84 -16.37 -19.15 8.24
N ALA A 85 -15.78 -18.17 7.55
CA ALA A 85 -14.42 -18.18 7.03
C ALA A 85 -13.36 -18.09 8.14
N TYR A 86 -12.21 -18.69 7.90
CA TYR A 86 -11.07 -18.63 8.81
C TYR A 86 -10.30 -17.30 8.63
N LYS A 87 -9.92 -16.69 9.76
CA LYS A 87 -9.13 -15.47 9.82
C LYS A 87 -7.86 -15.78 10.58
N ALA A 88 -6.72 -15.77 9.89
CA ALA A 88 -5.42 -15.99 10.51
C ALA A 88 -4.66 -14.65 10.69
N LYS A 89 -4.01 -14.49 11.85
CA LYS A 89 -3.26 -13.30 12.23
C LYS A 89 -1.90 -13.71 12.79
N LEU A 90 -0.90 -12.87 12.51
CA LEU A 90 0.43 -12.95 13.11
C LEU A 90 0.54 -11.84 14.16
N HIS A 91 0.91 -12.20 15.39
CA HIS A 91 1.10 -11.25 16.49
C HIS A 91 2.55 -11.24 16.94
N SER A 92 3.11 -10.05 17.14
CA SER A 92 4.39 -9.87 17.85
C SER A 92 4.11 -9.48 19.29
N VAL A 93 4.45 -10.38 20.22
CA VAL A 93 4.22 -10.23 21.66
C VAL A 93 5.53 -9.84 22.35
N LYS A 94 5.45 -8.85 23.22
CA LYS A 94 6.52 -8.50 24.16
C LYS A 94 6.21 -9.11 25.52
N GLN A 95 7.14 -9.93 26.01
CA GLN A 95 7.19 -10.34 27.41
C GLN A 95 7.67 -9.15 28.25
N ASN A 96 6.87 -8.73 29.24
CA ASN A 96 7.30 -7.80 30.26
C ASN A 96 7.67 -8.60 31.50
N GLU A 97 8.94 -8.49 31.89
CA GLU A 97 9.45 -9.02 33.14
C GLU A 97 9.01 -8.08 34.26
N ASN A 98 8.03 -8.51 35.06
CA ASN A 98 7.67 -7.80 36.28
C ASN A 98 8.60 -8.35 37.37
N GLU A 99 9.58 -7.55 37.81
CA GLU A 99 10.58 -7.92 38.84
C GLU A 99 10.01 -8.16 40.26
N GLN A 100 8.71 -8.37 40.41
CA GLN A 100 8.14 -8.83 41.67
C GLN A 100 8.18 -10.35 41.74
N LYS A 101 9.15 -10.87 42.50
CA LYS A 101 9.36 -12.29 42.83
C LYS A 101 8.03 -13.04 43.00
N GLY A 102 7.71 -13.89 42.03
CA GLY A 102 6.62 -14.87 42.12
C GLY A 102 5.38 -14.59 41.25
N ARG A 103 5.30 -13.47 40.50
CA ARG A 103 4.19 -13.25 39.56
C ARG A 103 4.53 -13.76 38.16
N LYS A 104 3.57 -14.42 37.50
CA LYS A 104 3.70 -14.87 36.11
C LYS A 104 4.09 -13.68 35.20
N PRO A 105 4.97 -13.89 34.20
CA PRO A 105 5.35 -12.85 33.25
C PRO A 105 4.11 -12.28 32.55
N THR A 106 4.07 -10.97 32.35
CA THR A 106 2.92 -10.31 31.71
C THR A 106 3.21 -10.06 30.24
N TYR A 107 2.31 -10.52 29.38
CA TYR A 107 2.43 -10.40 27.93
C TYR A 107 1.69 -9.18 27.40
N THR A 108 2.31 -8.48 26.44
CA THR A 108 1.67 -7.36 25.73
C THR A 108 1.83 -7.53 24.23
N VAL A 109 0.72 -7.58 23.49
CA VAL A 109 0.74 -7.61 22.02
C VAL A 109 1.21 -6.24 21.52
N ARG A 110 2.29 -6.20 20.75
CA ARG A 110 2.87 -4.97 20.19
C ARG A 110 2.34 -4.66 18.80
N GLU A 111 2.35 -5.66 17.94
CA GLU A 111 2.00 -5.53 16.52
C GLU A 111 1.16 -6.74 16.11
N THR A 112 0.27 -6.56 15.14
CA THR A 112 -0.60 -7.62 14.63
C THR A 112 -0.80 -7.44 13.14
N TRP A 113 -0.44 -8.45 12.37
CA TRP A 113 -0.56 -8.49 10.91
C TRP A 113 -1.60 -9.53 10.51
N LYS A 114 -2.39 -9.24 9.47
CA LYS A 114 -3.37 -10.19 8.94
C LYS A 114 -2.68 -11.02 7.85
N LEU A 115 -2.68 -12.33 7.99
CA LEU A 115 -2.00 -13.23 7.03
C LEU A 115 -2.60 -13.15 5.62
N LYS A 116 -3.83 -12.65 5.47
CA LYS A 116 -4.46 -12.37 4.18
C LYS A 116 -3.71 -11.35 3.31
N HIS A 117 -2.80 -10.58 3.89
CA HIS A 117 -1.96 -9.60 3.19
C HIS A 117 -0.52 -10.07 3.07
N LEU A 118 -0.21 -11.33 3.39
CA LEU A 118 1.14 -11.88 3.24
C LEU A 118 1.40 -12.13 1.75
N LEU A 119 2.40 -11.45 1.19
CA LEU A 119 2.79 -11.59 -0.22
C LEU A 119 3.95 -12.55 -0.40
N ARG A 120 4.96 -12.47 0.48
CA ARG A 120 6.21 -13.19 0.33
C ARG A 120 6.78 -13.62 1.68
N VAL A 121 7.32 -14.83 1.73
CA VAL A 121 8.09 -15.36 2.85
C VAL A 121 9.47 -15.73 2.32
N GLU A 122 10.49 -15.03 2.80
CA GLU A 122 11.89 -15.23 2.39
C GLU A 122 12.64 -15.79 3.59
N ALA A 123 13.16 -17.02 3.49
CA ALA A 123 14.19 -17.48 4.41
C ALA A 123 15.53 -17.04 3.82
N ALA A 124 16.34 -16.31 4.58
CA ALA A 124 17.67 -15.96 4.09
C ALA A 124 18.47 -17.26 3.95
N SER A 125 18.71 -17.70 2.72
CA SER A 125 19.72 -18.70 2.41
C SER A 125 20.83 -18.01 1.62
N SER A 126 21.79 -17.39 2.30
CA SER A 126 23.02 -16.97 1.61
C SER A 126 23.86 -18.23 1.36
N HIS A 127 24.07 -18.56 0.08
CA HIS A 127 24.96 -19.63 -0.42
C HIS A 127 25.93 -20.20 0.64
N GLY A 128 25.60 -21.37 1.18
CA GLY A 128 26.52 -22.20 1.97
C GLY A 128 26.62 -21.93 3.47
N SER A 129 25.89 -20.96 4.03
CA SER A 129 25.74 -20.81 5.49
C SER A 129 24.28 -20.60 5.86
N SER A 130 23.72 -21.52 6.64
CA SER A 130 22.39 -21.40 7.22
C SER A 130 22.30 -20.13 8.07
N SER A 131 21.67 -19.08 7.52
CA SER A 131 21.35 -17.88 8.28
C SER A 131 20.00 -18.07 8.97
N LEU A 132 19.96 -17.84 10.27
CA LEU A 132 18.75 -17.91 11.10
C LEU A 132 17.74 -16.79 10.82
N ASP A 133 18.01 -15.96 9.80
CA ASP A 133 17.21 -14.81 9.44
C ASP A 133 16.09 -15.20 8.48
N PHE A 134 14.90 -14.68 8.72
CA PHE A 134 13.77 -14.79 7.80
C PHE A 134 13.05 -13.45 7.72
N ALA A 135 12.49 -13.17 6.54
CA ALA A 135 11.73 -11.98 6.25
C ALA A 135 10.33 -12.33 5.76
N MET A 136 9.36 -11.48 6.11
CA MET A 136 8.00 -11.56 5.60
C MET A 136 7.62 -10.20 5.03
N THR A 137 7.11 -10.21 3.80
CA THR A 137 6.62 -9.01 3.12
C THR A 137 5.10 -9.01 3.13
N PHE A 138 4.54 -7.96 3.73
CA PHE A 138 3.10 -7.74 3.79
C PHE A 138 2.69 -6.61 2.82
N ASP A 139 1.54 -6.81 2.17
CA ASP A 139 0.85 -5.77 1.42
C ASP A 139 0.17 -4.80 2.38
N ASN A 140 0.61 -3.54 2.35
CA ASN A 140 -0.08 -2.45 3.02
C ASN A 140 -0.50 -1.43 1.96
N LYS A 141 -1.67 -0.83 2.14
CA LYS A 141 -2.39 0.00 1.14
C LYS A 141 -1.55 1.12 0.51
N ASN A 142 -0.44 1.51 1.14
CA ASN A 142 0.43 2.60 0.69
C ASN A 142 1.87 2.16 0.34
N ALA A 143 2.32 0.96 0.77
CA ALA A 143 3.68 0.43 0.52
C ALA A 143 3.80 -1.04 0.96
N THR A 144 4.69 -1.81 0.34
CA THR A 144 5.08 -3.15 0.82
C THR A 144 5.97 -3.03 2.06
N GLU A 145 5.56 -3.62 3.18
CA GLU A 145 6.34 -3.63 4.42
C GLU A 145 7.05 -4.98 4.57
N THR A 146 8.38 -4.97 4.50
CA THR A 146 9.23 -6.15 4.73
C THR A 146 9.75 -6.13 6.16
N LEU A 147 9.42 -7.18 6.92
CA LEU A 147 9.81 -7.33 8.31
C LEU A 147 10.82 -8.47 8.41
N CYS A 148 11.95 -8.23 9.07
CA CYS A 148 13.00 -9.24 9.27
C CYS A 148 13.13 -9.63 10.74
N TRP A 149 13.27 -10.93 10.97
CA TRP A 149 13.48 -11.52 12.28
C TRP A 149 14.58 -12.56 12.22
N THR A 150 15.22 -12.80 13.35
CA THR A 150 16.19 -13.88 13.53
C THR A 150 15.58 -14.93 14.47
N ALA A 151 15.45 -16.16 13.99
CA ALA A 151 15.00 -17.31 14.78
C ALA A 151 16.10 -17.79 15.72
N CYS A 152 15.74 -18.55 16.76
CA CYS A 152 16.71 -19.16 17.68
C CYS A 152 17.33 -20.45 17.13
N SER A 153 16.69 -21.08 16.14
CA SER A 153 17.13 -22.33 15.51
C SER A 153 16.68 -22.37 14.04
N GLU A 154 17.43 -23.07 13.20
CA GLU A 154 17.06 -23.38 11.82
C GLU A 154 15.78 -24.22 11.76
N GLU A 155 15.66 -25.24 12.61
CA GLU A 155 14.45 -26.06 12.72
C GLU A 155 13.22 -25.22 13.11
N GLU A 156 13.38 -24.25 14.02
CA GLU A 156 12.29 -23.35 14.41
C GLU A 156 11.90 -22.39 13.27
N ARG A 157 12.88 -21.89 12.50
CA ARG A 157 12.65 -21.05 11.32
C ARG A 157 11.84 -21.82 10.26
N ASP A 158 12.30 -23.02 9.94
CA ASP A 158 11.73 -23.81 8.84
C ASP A 158 10.35 -24.33 9.21
N CYS A 159 10.18 -24.85 10.43
CA CYS A 159 8.88 -25.25 10.95
C CYS A 159 7.88 -24.07 11.01
N PHE A 160 8.33 -22.90 11.46
CA PHE A 160 7.48 -21.70 11.51
C PHE A 160 7.04 -21.24 10.13
N SER A 161 7.98 -21.22 9.18
CA SER A 161 7.69 -20.85 7.79
C SER A 161 6.73 -21.85 7.12
N ALA A 162 6.97 -23.16 7.28
CA ALA A 162 6.14 -24.23 6.72
C ALA A 162 4.70 -24.18 7.28
N ILE A 163 4.53 -23.97 8.59
CA ILE A 163 3.21 -23.85 9.20
C ILE A 163 2.47 -22.61 8.68
N ILE A 164 3.14 -21.47 8.53
CA ILE A 164 2.51 -20.26 7.96
C ILE A 164 2.06 -20.49 6.52
N LEU A 165 2.91 -21.10 5.70
CA LEU A 165 2.58 -21.44 4.31
C LEU A 165 1.41 -22.41 4.23
N HIS A 166 1.41 -23.45 5.08
CA HIS A 166 0.29 -24.40 5.18
C HIS A 166 -1.01 -23.68 5.57
N LEU A 167 -0.97 -22.78 6.55
CA LEU A 167 -2.14 -22.02 6.98
C LEU A 167 -2.64 -21.08 5.88
N CYS A 168 -1.76 -20.40 5.15
CA CYS A 168 -2.14 -19.53 4.03
C CYS A 168 -2.81 -20.34 2.90
N ARG A 169 -2.22 -21.47 2.50
CA ARG A 169 -2.79 -22.34 1.46
C ARG A 169 -4.13 -22.95 1.87
N LYS A 170 -4.24 -23.44 3.12
CA LYS A 170 -5.40 -24.19 3.60
C LYS A 170 -6.60 -23.32 3.98
N TYR A 171 -6.35 -22.15 4.57
CA TYR A 171 -7.41 -21.34 5.17
C TYR A 171 -7.67 -20.02 4.46
N LEU A 172 -6.69 -19.51 3.73
CA LEU A 172 -6.79 -18.21 3.07
C LEU A 172 -6.77 -18.33 1.55
N GLU A 173 -6.53 -19.52 0.98
CA GLU A 173 -6.40 -19.77 -0.46
C GLU A 173 -5.36 -18.84 -1.13
N ILE A 174 -4.40 -18.34 -0.35
CA ILE A 174 -3.31 -17.48 -0.81
C ILE A 174 -2.03 -18.31 -0.84
N SER A 175 -1.32 -18.26 -1.97
CA SER A 175 0.02 -18.84 -2.14
C SER A 175 1.04 -17.70 -2.16
N PRO A 176 1.69 -17.36 -1.03
CA PRO A 176 2.75 -16.36 -1.03
C PRO A 176 3.97 -16.89 -1.81
N GLU A 177 4.77 -15.99 -2.34
CA GLU A 177 6.03 -16.31 -3.01
C GLU A 177 7.07 -16.75 -1.97
N VAL A 178 7.80 -17.83 -2.27
CA VAL A 178 8.70 -18.51 -1.35
C VAL A 178 10.10 -18.51 -1.94
N GLU A 179 11.04 -17.84 -1.27
CA GLU A 179 12.47 -17.88 -1.62
C GLU A 179 13.27 -18.43 -0.43
N GLY A 180 14.18 -19.39 -0.70
CA GLY A 180 15.13 -19.92 0.29
C GLY A 180 14.59 -20.96 1.28
N ILE A 181 13.33 -21.38 1.15
CA ILE A 181 12.75 -22.49 1.95
C ILE A 181 12.79 -23.75 1.09
N ASP A 182 13.46 -24.79 1.57
CA ASP A 182 13.54 -26.06 0.85
C ASP A 182 12.14 -26.67 0.69
N THR A 183 11.73 -26.90 -0.56
CA THR A 183 10.41 -27.39 -0.95
C THR A 183 10.09 -28.78 -0.39
N THR A 184 11.09 -29.51 0.08
CA THR A 184 10.99 -30.84 0.71
C THR A 184 10.29 -30.79 2.07
N VAL A 185 10.54 -29.77 2.89
CA VAL A 185 9.97 -29.62 4.25
C VAL A 185 8.44 -29.46 4.21
N LEU A 186 7.91 -28.86 3.15
CA LEU A 186 6.46 -28.73 2.90
C LEU A 186 5.81 -30.08 2.57
N GLN A 187 6.53 -31.01 1.94
CA GLN A 187 6.03 -32.36 1.67
C GLN A 187 6.13 -33.24 2.91
N ASP A 188 7.24 -33.16 3.67
CA ASP A 188 7.45 -34.00 4.85
C ASP A 188 6.50 -33.64 6.00
N THR A 189 6.25 -32.36 6.27
CA THR A 189 5.28 -31.97 7.32
C THR A 189 3.82 -32.26 6.93
N ILE A 190 3.52 -32.43 5.64
CA ILE A 190 2.19 -32.89 5.18
C ILE A 190 2.13 -34.43 5.22
N ALA A 191 3.21 -35.13 4.84
CA ALA A 191 3.30 -36.59 4.85
C ALA A 191 3.31 -37.19 6.28
N GLU A 192 3.95 -36.52 7.25
CA GLU A 192 3.97 -36.97 8.65
C GLU A 192 2.60 -36.90 9.34
N THR A 193 1.61 -36.23 8.76
CA THR A 193 0.21 -36.27 9.26
C THR A 193 -0.61 -37.45 8.73
N ALA A 194 -0.03 -38.31 7.88
CA ALA A 194 -0.72 -39.45 7.27
C ALA A 194 -0.05 -40.82 7.51
N VAL A 195 0.95 -40.96 8.38
CA VAL A 195 1.69 -42.23 8.52
C VAL A 195 1.85 -42.65 9.99
N THR A 196 1.21 -43.77 10.34
CA THR A 196 1.58 -44.63 11.49
C THR A 196 2.93 -45.33 11.22
N PRO A 197 3.73 -45.62 12.26
CA PRO A 197 5.17 -45.86 12.14
C PRO A 197 5.51 -47.29 11.70
N GLY A 198 6.53 -47.44 10.85
CA GLY A 198 7.08 -48.75 10.52
C GLY A 198 8.21 -48.78 9.48
N ALA A 199 9.41 -48.36 9.88
CA ALA A 199 10.73 -48.91 9.52
C ALA A 199 11.21 -48.97 8.04
N PRO A 200 12.55 -49.05 7.80
CA PRO A 200 13.23 -48.39 6.70
C PRO A 200 13.61 -49.30 5.52
N GLY A 201 13.93 -48.66 4.40
CA GLY A 201 14.90 -49.16 3.42
C GLY A 201 14.31 -49.60 2.10
N ALA A 202 14.20 -48.65 1.16
CA ALA A 202 14.11 -48.94 -0.26
C ALA A 202 15.52 -49.24 -0.79
N ASP A 203 15.73 -50.47 -1.25
CA ASP A 203 16.21 -50.81 -2.60
C ASP A 203 16.72 -52.26 -2.60
N GLU A 204 16.33 -53.01 -3.62
CA GLU A 204 16.66 -54.42 -3.91
C GLU A 204 15.91 -55.49 -3.08
N LEU A 205 14.64 -55.82 -3.39
CA LEU A 205 14.03 -57.15 -3.17
C LEU A 205 12.54 -57.20 -3.60
N GLU A 206 12.22 -56.89 -4.86
CA GLU A 206 10.81 -56.91 -5.33
C GLU A 206 10.25 -58.30 -5.72
N SER A 207 10.97 -59.41 -5.54
CA SER A 207 10.46 -60.73 -6.00
C SER A 207 9.99 -61.71 -4.91
N THR A 208 10.03 -61.38 -3.62
CA THR A 208 9.83 -62.39 -2.55
C THR A 208 9.18 -61.89 -1.26
N LEU A 209 8.19 -61.00 -1.31
CA LEU A 209 7.48 -60.55 -0.10
C LEU A 209 5.95 -60.44 -0.28
N VAL A 210 5.32 -61.47 -0.86
CA VAL A 210 3.95 -61.76 -0.43
C VAL A 210 4.08 -62.78 0.68
N SER A 211 3.77 -62.37 1.91
CA SER A 211 3.79 -63.29 3.05
C SER A 211 2.66 -64.31 2.87
N ASP A 212 2.86 -65.58 3.22
CA ASP A 212 1.81 -66.63 3.18
C ASP A 212 0.51 -66.24 3.92
N LYS A 213 0.58 -65.24 4.81
CA LYS A 213 -0.59 -64.63 5.47
C LYS A 213 -1.34 -63.68 4.55
N ASP A 214 -0.62 -62.86 3.80
CA ASP A 214 -1.18 -61.89 2.86
C ASP A 214 -1.80 -62.65 1.67
N GLU A 215 -1.17 -63.74 1.20
CA GLU A 215 -1.76 -64.62 0.18
C GLU A 215 -3.09 -65.23 0.64
N LYS A 216 -3.18 -65.68 1.90
CA LYS A 216 -4.43 -66.25 2.46
C LYS A 216 -5.50 -65.21 2.72
N GLU A 217 -5.11 -63.99 3.07
CA GLU A 217 -6.04 -62.89 3.28
C GLU A 217 -6.62 -62.40 1.94
N ILE A 218 -5.78 -62.32 0.91
CA ILE A 218 -6.20 -62.05 -0.47
C ILE A 218 -7.07 -63.20 -0.99
N GLU A 219 -6.72 -64.47 -0.75
CA GLU A 219 -7.54 -65.63 -1.13
C GLU A 219 -8.91 -65.62 -0.43
N LYS A 220 -8.94 -65.22 0.86
CA LYS A 220 -10.19 -65.11 1.62
C LYS A 220 -11.07 -63.97 1.12
N LEU A 221 -10.50 -62.81 0.78
CA LEU A 221 -11.23 -61.71 0.15
C LEU A 221 -11.76 -62.12 -1.22
N LEU A 222 -10.96 -62.77 -2.06
CA LEU A 222 -11.38 -63.28 -3.37
C LEU A 222 -12.50 -64.34 -3.26
N GLN A 223 -12.46 -65.20 -2.25
CA GLN A 223 -13.55 -66.14 -1.94
C GLN A 223 -14.81 -65.45 -1.41
N GLU A 224 -14.67 -64.40 -0.57
CA GLU A 224 -15.79 -63.59 -0.08
C GLU A 224 -16.53 -62.89 -1.24
N TYR A 225 -15.79 -62.47 -2.27
CA TYR A 225 -16.35 -61.93 -3.51
C TYR A 225 -16.72 -63.00 -4.56
N GLY A 226 -16.63 -64.31 -4.24
CA GLY A 226 -17.12 -65.40 -5.09
C GLY A 226 -16.30 -65.67 -6.36
N MET A 227 -14.99 -65.44 -6.32
CA MET A 227 -14.10 -65.51 -7.47
C MET A 227 -13.23 -66.77 -7.47
N ASP A 228 -13.35 -67.60 -8.51
CA ASP A 228 -12.41 -68.71 -8.79
C ASP A 228 -11.17 -68.18 -9.53
N LEU A 229 -10.01 -68.82 -9.39
CA LEU A 229 -8.72 -68.40 -9.98
C LEU A 229 -8.77 -68.13 -11.50
N CYS A 230 -9.67 -68.77 -12.25
CA CYS A 230 -9.88 -68.51 -13.68
C CYS A 230 -10.69 -67.23 -13.99
N LYS A 231 -11.31 -66.60 -12.98
CA LYS A 231 -12.06 -65.33 -13.10
C LYS A 231 -11.21 -64.11 -12.74
N ALA A 232 -10.02 -64.31 -12.17
CA ALA A 232 -9.11 -63.22 -11.80
C ALA A 232 -8.62 -62.44 -13.03
N ALA A 233 -8.30 -63.13 -14.12
CA ALA A 233 -7.89 -62.49 -15.38
C ALA A 233 -9.02 -61.63 -16.00
N ASN A 234 -10.26 -62.13 -15.98
CA ASN A 234 -11.42 -61.39 -16.48
C ASN A 234 -11.75 -60.18 -15.60
N PHE A 235 -11.49 -60.27 -14.30
CA PHE A 235 -11.67 -59.16 -13.37
C PHE A 235 -10.58 -58.10 -13.52
N GLU A 236 -9.33 -58.51 -13.73
CA GLU A 236 -8.23 -57.61 -14.09
C GLU A 236 -8.52 -56.87 -15.41
N GLU A 237 -9.08 -57.55 -16.41
CA GLU A 237 -9.54 -56.94 -17.66
C GLU A 237 -10.69 -55.95 -17.42
N THR A 238 -11.69 -56.32 -16.61
CA THR A 238 -12.80 -55.43 -16.25
C THR A 238 -12.32 -54.19 -15.49
N LEU A 239 -11.37 -54.34 -14.55
CA LEU A 239 -10.78 -53.22 -13.82
C LEU A 239 -9.94 -52.33 -14.74
N ARG A 240 -9.19 -52.90 -15.69
CA ARG A 240 -8.47 -52.12 -16.71
C ARG A 240 -9.42 -51.31 -17.56
N ASP A 241 -10.53 -51.90 -17.99
CA ASP A 241 -11.55 -51.21 -18.78
C ASP A 241 -12.26 -50.11 -17.96
N GLU A 242 -12.55 -50.36 -16.68
CA GLU A 242 -13.13 -49.37 -15.78
C GLU A 242 -12.17 -48.20 -15.50
N ILE A 243 -10.88 -48.48 -15.28
CA ILE A 243 -9.84 -47.45 -15.14
C ILE A 243 -9.71 -46.65 -16.43
N ALA A 244 -9.66 -47.31 -17.59
CA ALA A 244 -9.57 -46.62 -18.88
C ALA A 244 -10.80 -45.73 -19.14
N ALA A 245 -12.00 -46.18 -18.74
CA ALA A 245 -13.22 -45.38 -18.81
C ALA A 245 -13.16 -44.17 -17.86
N LEU A 246 -12.67 -44.35 -16.63
CA LEU A 246 -12.49 -43.27 -15.65
C LEU A 246 -11.41 -42.28 -16.08
N GLU A 247 -10.30 -42.73 -16.65
CA GLU A 247 -9.26 -41.88 -17.21
C GLU A 247 -9.80 -41.08 -18.40
N GLY A 248 -10.58 -41.71 -19.28
CA GLY A 248 -11.26 -41.03 -20.38
C GLY A 248 -12.24 -39.95 -19.88
N ALA A 249 -13.05 -40.27 -18.86
CA ALA A 249 -13.96 -39.32 -18.23
C ALA A 249 -13.22 -38.17 -17.55
N ASN A 250 -12.11 -38.45 -16.86
CA ASN A 250 -11.29 -37.43 -16.21
C ASN A 250 -10.62 -36.51 -17.22
N VAL A 251 -10.07 -37.05 -18.32
CA VAL A 251 -9.49 -36.24 -19.41
C VAL A 251 -10.56 -35.35 -20.03
N HIS A 252 -11.77 -35.88 -20.26
CA HIS A 252 -12.86 -35.09 -20.81
C HIS A 252 -13.30 -33.97 -19.86
N ALA A 253 -13.47 -34.27 -18.57
CA ALA A 253 -13.80 -33.27 -17.55
C ALA A 253 -12.71 -32.19 -17.43
N LEU A 254 -11.42 -32.57 -17.50
CA LEU A 254 -10.31 -31.62 -17.49
C LEU A 254 -10.29 -30.73 -18.74
N LEU A 255 -10.57 -31.29 -19.92
CA LEU A 255 -10.66 -30.55 -21.17
C LEU A 255 -11.83 -29.56 -21.17
N GLU A 256 -13.00 -29.97 -20.66
CA GLU A 256 -14.17 -29.10 -20.53
C GLU A 256 -13.91 -27.94 -19.56
N CYS A 257 -13.35 -28.24 -18.37
CA CYS A 257 -12.91 -27.22 -17.42
C CYS A 257 -11.92 -26.23 -18.06
N HIS A 258 -10.96 -26.74 -18.84
CA HIS A 258 -9.97 -25.89 -19.51
C HIS A 258 -10.61 -24.95 -20.54
N GLN A 259 -11.62 -25.40 -21.30
CA GLN A 259 -12.34 -24.56 -22.24
C GLN A 259 -13.15 -23.45 -21.56
N GLU A 260 -13.80 -23.77 -20.43
CA GLU A 260 -14.53 -22.77 -19.64
C GLU A 260 -13.59 -21.73 -19.04
N HIS A 261 -12.47 -22.18 -18.46
CA HIS A 261 -11.43 -21.29 -17.94
C HIS A 261 -10.84 -20.39 -19.02
N HIS A 262 -10.65 -20.90 -20.24
CA HIS A 262 -10.13 -20.12 -21.36
C HIS A 262 -11.06 -18.96 -21.73
N LYS A 263 -12.38 -19.18 -21.75
CA LYS A 263 -13.38 -18.13 -22.01
C LYS A 263 -13.33 -17.04 -20.95
N VAL A 264 -13.24 -17.42 -19.67
CA VAL A 264 -13.11 -16.45 -18.57
C VAL A 264 -11.83 -15.64 -18.72
N LEU A 265 -10.72 -16.30 -19.06
CA LEU A 265 -9.42 -15.64 -19.26
C LEU A 265 -9.45 -14.67 -20.45
N GLU A 266 -10.15 -15.00 -21.53
CA GLU A 266 -10.36 -14.10 -22.67
C GLU A 266 -11.20 -12.87 -22.29
N LEU A 267 -12.28 -13.07 -21.52
CA LEU A 267 -13.09 -11.97 -21.00
C LEU A 267 -12.28 -11.06 -20.07
N VAL A 268 -11.43 -11.63 -19.22
CA VAL A 268 -10.54 -10.86 -18.34
C VAL A 268 -9.52 -10.06 -19.15
N LYS A 269 -8.93 -10.66 -20.19
CA LYS A 269 -8.04 -9.93 -21.12
C LYS A 269 -8.75 -8.80 -21.85
N SER A 270 -9.98 -9.03 -22.31
CA SER A 270 -10.80 -7.99 -22.93
C SER A 270 -11.12 -6.85 -21.96
N ALA A 271 -11.49 -7.18 -20.72
CA ALA A 271 -11.70 -6.19 -19.66
C ALA A 271 -10.42 -5.40 -19.33
N GLN A 272 -9.25 -6.06 -19.35
CA GLN A 272 -7.96 -5.41 -19.16
C GLN A 272 -7.68 -4.40 -20.27
N VAL A 273 -7.87 -4.77 -21.53
CA VAL A 273 -7.69 -3.83 -22.67
C VAL A 273 -8.63 -2.62 -22.55
N ASN A 274 -9.89 -2.84 -22.18
CA ASN A 274 -10.84 -1.74 -21.98
C ASN A 274 -10.45 -0.81 -20.82
N LEU A 275 -9.82 -1.36 -19.77
CA LEU A 275 -9.29 -0.57 -18.66
C LEU A 275 -8.07 0.26 -19.08
N ASP A 276 -7.16 -0.32 -19.87
CA ASP A 276 -6.00 0.38 -20.42
C ASP A 276 -6.44 1.54 -21.33
N ASP A 277 -7.47 1.32 -22.17
CA ASP A 277 -8.07 2.39 -22.97
C ASP A 277 -8.63 3.49 -22.07
N LEU A 278 -9.44 3.15 -21.06
CA LEU A 278 -9.99 4.12 -20.11
C LEU A 278 -8.90 4.93 -19.38
N GLU A 279 -7.78 4.30 -19.03
CA GLU A 279 -6.63 4.99 -18.45
C GLU A 279 -6.02 5.99 -19.43
N GLN A 280 -5.88 5.61 -20.71
CA GLN A 280 -5.43 6.52 -21.76
C GLN A 280 -6.39 7.71 -21.94
N TRP A 281 -7.70 7.46 -21.96
CA TRP A 281 -8.72 8.52 -22.01
C TRP A 281 -8.59 9.44 -20.79
N LEU A 282 -8.47 8.88 -19.59
CA LEU A 282 -8.30 9.65 -18.35
C LEU A 282 -7.05 10.53 -18.41
N MET A 283 -5.94 9.99 -18.92
CA MET A 283 -4.69 10.73 -19.11
C MET A 283 -4.88 11.90 -20.07
N ILE A 284 -5.51 11.69 -21.23
CA ILE A 284 -5.80 12.76 -22.19
C ILE A 284 -6.70 13.84 -21.56
N PHE A 285 -7.74 13.46 -20.83
CA PHE A 285 -8.61 14.42 -20.16
C PHE A 285 -7.89 15.19 -19.05
N SER A 286 -7.02 14.54 -18.29
CA SER A 286 -6.20 15.19 -17.26
C SER A 286 -5.29 16.27 -17.84
N VAL A 287 -4.66 15.98 -18.99
CA VAL A 287 -3.81 16.94 -19.71
C VAL A 287 -4.65 18.09 -20.25
N LYS A 288 -5.81 17.81 -20.85
CA LYS A 288 -6.73 18.83 -21.34
C LYS A 288 -7.23 19.74 -20.22
N LEU A 289 -7.62 19.19 -19.07
CA LEU A 289 -8.05 19.97 -17.90
C LEU A 289 -6.92 20.84 -17.35
N THR A 290 -5.69 20.32 -17.32
CA THR A 290 -4.51 21.09 -16.90
C THR A 290 -4.23 22.24 -17.87
N HIS A 291 -4.36 22.00 -19.17
CA HIS A 291 -4.23 23.05 -20.18
C HIS A 291 -5.33 24.10 -20.05
N MET A 292 -6.60 23.68 -19.95
CA MET A 292 -7.73 24.58 -19.75
C MET A 292 -7.58 25.42 -18.47
N ARG A 293 -7.07 24.83 -17.39
CA ARG A 293 -6.76 25.57 -16.17
C ARG A 293 -5.71 26.65 -16.42
N LYS A 294 -4.62 26.31 -17.11
CA LYS A 294 -3.57 27.27 -17.46
C LYS A 294 -4.11 28.38 -18.36
N ASP A 295 -4.98 28.04 -19.32
CA ASP A 295 -5.63 29.03 -20.18
C ASP A 295 -6.49 29.99 -19.34
N ILE A 296 -7.29 29.47 -18.41
CA ILE A 296 -8.09 30.28 -17.48
C ILE A 296 -7.19 31.22 -16.67
N ASP A 297 -6.10 30.72 -16.09
CA ASP A 297 -5.15 31.54 -15.32
C ASP A 297 -4.56 32.69 -16.18
N THR A 298 -4.25 32.41 -17.46
CA THR A 298 -3.74 33.45 -18.38
C THR A 298 -4.80 34.48 -18.74
N ILE A 299 -6.05 34.06 -18.93
CA ILE A 299 -7.19 34.96 -19.20
C ILE A 299 -7.46 35.83 -17.98
N GLU A 300 -7.46 35.25 -16.78
CA GLU A 300 -7.70 35.96 -15.52
C GLU A 300 -6.61 37.00 -15.24
N SER A 301 -5.34 36.62 -15.42
CA SER A 301 -4.21 37.56 -15.30
C SER A 301 -4.32 38.71 -16.32
N ARG A 302 -4.67 38.39 -17.57
CA ARG A 302 -4.89 39.41 -18.61
C ARG A 302 -6.06 40.33 -18.26
N ASN A 303 -7.17 39.80 -17.76
CA ASN A 303 -8.34 40.58 -17.40
C ASN A 303 -8.03 41.51 -16.21
N ASN A 304 -7.38 40.99 -15.17
CA ASN A 304 -6.95 41.81 -14.03
C ASN A 304 -6.04 42.97 -14.47
N ARG A 305 -5.10 42.71 -15.38
CA ARG A 305 -4.25 43.77 -15.96
C ARG A 305 -5.07 44.82 -16.73
N LEU A 306 -6.05 44.39 -17.51
CA LEU A 306 -6.93 45.31 -18.24
C LEU A 306 -7.79 46.15 -17.30
N GLU A 307 -8.34 45.55 -16.23
CA GLU A 307 -9.10 46.27 -15.21
C GLU A 307 -8.23 47.30 -14.48
N LEU A 308 -6.99 46.92 -14.11
CA LEU A 308 -6.05 47.85 -13.51
C LEU A 308 -5.72 49.00 -14.45
N GLN A 309 -5.45 48.71 -15.73
CA GLN A 309 -5.20 49.73 -16.74
C GLN A 309 -6.41 50.65 -16.93
N ALA A 310 -7.63 50.11 -16.95
CA ALA A 310 -8.85 50.90 -17.05
C ALA A 310 -9.04 51.81 -15.83
N ARG A 311 -8.80 51.30 -14.61
CA ARG A 311 -8.84 52.11 -13.37
C ARG A 311 -7.80 53.22 -13.39
N ASN A 312 -6.56 52.91 -13.80
CA ASN A 312 -5.48 53.89 -13.91
C ASN A 312 -5.78 54.94 -14.96
N ASN A 313 -6.26 54.56 -16.14
CA ASN A 313 -6.65 55.49 -17.19
C ASN A 313 -7.81 56.38 -16.74
N ALA A 314 -8.81 55.85 -16.05
CA ALA A 314 -9.90 56.65 -15.50
C ALA A 314 -9.43 57.63 -14.41
N ALA A 315 -8.47 57.22 -13.57
CA ALA A 315 -7.85 58.09 -12.58
C ALA A 315 -6.99 59.19 -13.23
N LEU A 316 -6.20 58.83 -14.24
CA LEU A 316 -5.38 59.75 -15.02
C LEU A 316 -6.26 60.75 -15.76
N LEU A 317 -7.33 60.30 -16.42
CA LEU A 317 -8.29 61.18 -17.07
C LEU A 317 -8.91 62.16 -16.08
N ARG A 318 -9.32 61.68 -14.89
CA ARG A 318 -9.84 62.55 -13.82
C ARG A 318 -8.81 63.60 -13.39
N ALA A 319 -7.58 63.18 -13.11
CA ALA A 319 -6.51 64.10 -12.73
C ALA A 319 -6.23 65.13 -13.84
N LEU A 320 -6.22 64.70 -15.10
CA LEU A 320 -6.03 65.57 -16.25
C LEU A 320 -7.20 66.55 -16.42
N THR A 321 -8.45 66.11 -16.29
CA THR A 321 -9.61 67.01 -16.35
C THR A 321 -9.56 68.05 -15.24
N THR A 322 -9.20 67.64 -14.02
CA THR A 322 -9.03 68.58 -12.90
C THR A 322 -7.92 69.58 -13.19
N LEU A 323 -6.79 69.15 -13.75
CA LEU A 323 -5.70 70.05 -14.14
C LEU A 323 -6.13 71.03 -15.23
N VAL A 324 -6.85 70.55 -16.25
CA VAL A 324 -7.38 71.41 -17.33
C VAL A 324 -8.39 72.41 -16.76
N ASP A 325 -9.32 71.99 -15.90
CA ASP A 325 -10.27 72.90 -15.24
C ASP A 325 -9.57 73.94 -14.36
N HIS A 326 -8.42 73.59 -13.77
CA HIS A 326 -7.60 74.53 -13.05
C HIS A 326 -6.91 75.53 -13.99
N LEU A 327 -6.40 75.08 -15.14
CA LEU A 327 -5.66 75.90 -16.12
C LEU A 327 -6.54 76.75 -17.05
N VAL A 328 -7.78 76.35 -17.32
CA VAL A 328 -8.67 77.09 -18.22
C VAL A 328 -9.19 78.35 -17.51
N LEU A 329 -8.86 79.51 -18.08
CA LEU A 329 -9.48 80.77 -17.72
C LEU A 329 -10.72 80.97 -18.60
N PRO A 330 -11.88 81.35 -18.03
CA PRO A 330 -13.05 81.76 -18.79
C PRO A 330 -12.69 82.84 -19.83
N GLU A 331 -13.18 82.68 -21.05
CA GLU A 331 -12.90 83.59 -22.17
C GLU A 331 -13.31 85.05 -21.88
N SER A 332 -14.31 85.24 -21.02
CA SER A 332 -14.69 86.56 -20.50
C SER A 332 -13.59 87.25 -19.69
N ILE A 333 -12.86 86.50 -18.86
CA ILE A 333 -11.74 87.03 -18.06
C ILE A 333 -10.54 87.31 -18.96
N VAL A 334 -10.28 86.44 -19.93
CA VAL A 334 -9.21 86.65 -20.93
C VAL A 334 -9.48 87.90 -21.76
N ALA A 335 -10.72 88.13 -22.20
CA ALA A 335 -11.11 89.33 -22.94
C ALA A 335 -10.94 90.61 -22.10
N ILE A 336 -11.37 90.59 -20.84
CA ILE A 336 -11.22 91.73 -19.91
C ILE A 336 -9.74 92.04 -19.61
N LEU A 337 -8.89 91.01 -19.53
CA LEU A 337 -7.45 91.18 -19.32
C LEU A 337 -6.69 91.57 -20.60
N SER A 338 -7.19 91.20 -21.77
CA SER A 338 -6.58 91.56 -23.07
C SER A 338 -6.89 92.99 -23.49
N GLU A 339 -8.07 93.52 -23.16
CA GLU A 339 -8.46 94.92 -23.36
C GLU A 339 -8.88 95.57 -22.03
N PRO A 340 -7.91 95.92 -21.16
CA PRO A 340 -8.22 96.47 -19.86
C PRO A 340 -8.75 97.90 -19.99
N ASN A 341 -9.98 98.13 -19.56
CA ASN A 341 -10.54 99.47 -19.46
C ASN A 341 -10.03 100.14 -18.17
N LEU A 342 -8.95 100.91 -18.31
CA LEU A 342 -8.27 101.64 -17.22
C LEU A 342 -8.80 103.08 -17.06
N ASP A 343 -9.86 103.47 -17.79
CA ASP A 343 -10.32 104.85 -17.85
C ASP A 343 -11.20 105.20 -16.65
N VAL A 344 -10.58 105.76 -15.61
CA VAL A 344 -11.23 106.14 -14.33
C VAL A 344 -12.18 107.34 -14.49
N ALA A 345 -12.07 108.09 -15.60
CA ALA A 345 -12.74 109.37 -15.76
C ALA A 345 -14.17 109.33 -16.33
N ALA A 346 -14.60 108.23 -16.99
CA ALA A 346 -15.81 108.26 -17.80
C ALA A 346 -17.04 107.54 -17.21
N VAL A 347 -16.88 106.49 -16.39
CA VAL A 347 -18.02 105.62 -15.96
C VAL A 347 -17.96 105.20 -14.47
N GLY A 348 -17.07 105.77 -13.66
CA GLY A 348 -16.89 105.42 -12.23
C GLY A 348 -16.05 104.15 -12.02
N ASP A 349 -15.83 103.75 -10.76
CA ASP A 349 -14.84 102.72 -10.37
C ASP A 349 -15.19 101.27 -10.77
N ALA A 350 -16.32 101.04 -11.44
CA ALA A 350 -16.83 99.71 -11.78
C ALA A 350 -15.95 98.93 -12.79
N PRO A 351 -15.54 99.48 -13.96
CA PRO A 351 -14.62 98.82 -14.90
C PRO A 351 -13.23 98.52 -14.29
N LEU A 352 -12.70 99.43 -13.47
CA LEU A 352 -11.42 99.22 -12.78
C LEU A 352 -11.54 98.07 -11.76
N ARG A 353 -12.67 97.97 -11.05
CA ARG A 353 -12.92 96.84 -10.14
C ARG A 353 -13.06 95.51 -10.86
N GLN A 354 -13.66 95.50 -12.06
CA GLN A 354 -13.78 94.27 -12.87
C GLN A 354 -12.43 93.80 -13.41
N THR A 355 -11.56 94.71 -13.85
CA THR A 355 -10.19 94.37 -14.29
C THR A 355 -9.33 93.90 -13.11
N LEU A 356 -9.46 94.53 -11.93
CA LEU A 356 -8.78 94.09 -10.72
C LEU A 356 -9.27 92.72 -10.20
N ASP A 357 -10.57 92.46 -10.25
CA ASP A 357 -11.14 91.15 -9.88
C ASP A 357 -10.69 90.05 -10.85
N ALA A 358 -10.68 90.33 -12.16
CA ALA A 358 -10.13 89.44 -13.18
C ALA A 358 -8.64 89.13 -12.94
N ALA A 359 -7.83 90.14 -12.58
CA ALA A 359 -6.41 89.96 -12.27
C ALA A 359 -6.19 89.16 -10.98
N ASN A 360 -6.99 89.39 -9.94
CA ASN A 360 -6.94 88.62 -8.70
C ASN A 360 -7.33 87.15 -8.91
N GLN A 361 -8.33 86.89 -9.75
CA GLN A 361 -8.71 85.52 -10.12
C GLN A 361 -7.58 84.79 -10.87
N LEU A 362 -6.83 85.48 -11.73
CA LEU A 362 -5.64 84.94 -12.38
C LEU A 362 -4.52 84.67 -11.37
N CYS A 363 -4.24 85.59 -10.45
CA CYS A 363 -3.24 85.39 -9.39
C CYS A 363 -3.56 84.17 -8.51
N ILE A 364 -4.81 84.02 -8.07
CA ILE A 364 -5.25 82.87 -7.26
C ILE A 364 -5.10 81.55 -8.03
N LYS A 365 -5.33 81.56 -9.34
CA LYS A 365 -5.15 80.38 -10.20
C LYS A 365 -3.67 80.02 -10.37
N LEU A 366 -2.78 81.01 -10.48
CA LEU A 366 -1.34 80.81 -10.58
C LEU A 366 -0.71 80.37 -9.24
N GLU A 367 -1.13 80.93 -8.10
CA GLU A 367 -0.67 80.47 -6.78
C GLU A 367 -1.02 78.99 -6.53
N ARG A 368 -2.18 78.54 -6.98
CA ARG A 368 -2.58 77.12 -6.88
C ARG A 368 -1.74 76.17 -7.73
N LEU A 369 -0.97 76.67 -8.70
CA LEU A 369 0.00 75.88 -9.46
C LEU A 369 1.36 75.80 -8.76
N ASP A 370 1.70 76.79 -7.92
CA ASP A 370 3.03 76.91 -7.29
C ASP A 370 3.12 76.10 -5.97
N ASP A 371 1.98 75.86 -5.29
CA ASP A 371 1.95 75.07 -4.06
C ASP A 371 1.94 73.56 -4.31
N THR A 372 3.13 72.97 -4.39
CA THR A 372 3.55 71.64 -3.87
C THR A 372 2.70 70.37 -4.13
N ALA A 373 1.69 70.40 -5.00
CA ALA A 373 0.72 69.32 -5.19
C ALA A 373 1.19 68.14 -6.09
N PHE A 374 2.49 67.82 -6.09
CA PHE A 374 3.01 66.60 -6.72
C PHE A 374 3.74 65.71 -5.70
N VAL A 375 3.11 65.45 -4.55
CA VAL A 375 3.48 64.29 -3.73
C VAL A 375 2.70 63.09 -4.27
N PRO A 376 3.35 62.10 -4.91
CA PRO A 376 2.66 60.91 -5.36
C PRO A 376 2.29 60.07 -4.14
N THR A 377 1.02 60.10 -3.74
CA THR A 377 0.45 59.12 -2.81
C THR A 377 0.31 57.78 -3.55
N SER A 378 1.41 57.05 -3.72
CA SER A 378 1.39 55.66 -4.18
C SER A 378 2.46 54.85 -3.46
N ALA A 379 2.17 54.48 -2.21
CA ALA A 379 2.78 53.35 -1.52
C ALA A 379 1.85 52.84 -0.42
N GLN A 380 0.82 52.10 -0.81
CA GLN A 380 0.24 51.01 -0.02
C GLN A 380 -0.55 50.07 -0.94
#